data_AF-A0A7C0XR71-F1
#
_entry.id   AF-A0A7C0XR71-F1
#
_cell.length_a   1.000
_cell.length_b   1.000
_cell.length_c   1.000
_cell.angle_alpha   90.00
_cell.angle_beta   90.00
_cell.angle_gamma   90.00
#
_symmetry.space_group_name_H-M   'P 1'
#
loop_
_entity.id
_entity.type
_entity.pdbx_description
1 polymer ?
#
loop_
_entity_poly.entity_id
_entity_poly.type
_entity_poly.pdbx_seq_one_letter_code
_entity_poly.pdbx_strand_id
1 'polypeptide(L)'
;VKKLRENIEAITISTDIIVGFPQETEEQFNETLKLLKETEPDIINISRFWPRPGTKAEKLEQLHSRVTKERSRIATKLFEEIGLKRNKRWLNWQGTALVSGKGKNDSYISRNFAYKPIVVHSKENIFGKEIEVKVKDCTYFDLRGEIISHITPKYQKSLSSRSLSL
;
A
#
# COMPACT_ATOMS: atom_id res chain seq x y z
N VAL A 1 -0.45 -10.62 14.77
CA VAL A 1 0.64 -9.90 14.05
C VAL A 1 2.03 -10.41 14.40
N LYS A 2 2.47 -10.39 15.68
CA LYS A 2 3.81 -10.86 16.11
C LYS A 2 4.19 -12.24 15.57
N LYS A 3 3.35 -13.26 15.81
CA LYS A 3 3.53 -14.62 15.28
C LYS A 3 3.75 -14.66 13.76
N LEU A 4 3.03 -13.87 12.96
CA LEU A 4 3.21 -13.85 11.51
C LEU A 4 4.58 -13.29 11.12
N ARG A 5 5.03 -12.22 11.80
CA ARG A 5 6.32 -11.60 11.54
C ARG A 5 7.51 -12.46 11.97
N GLU A 6 7.31 -13.31 12.97
CA GLU A 6 8.32 -14.28 13.42
C GLU A 6 8.49 -15.45 12.44
N ASN A 7 7.44 -15.80 11.69
CA ASN A 7 7.42 -17.01 10.86
C ASN A 7 7.51 -16.73 9.35
N ILE A 8 7.17 -15.51 8.91
CA ILE A 8 7.15 -15.14 7.49
C ILE A 8 8.00 -13.87 7.33
N GLU A 9 9.22 -14.07 6.82
CA GLU A 9 10.11 -12.97 6.47
C GLU A 9 9.45 -12.06 5.43
N ALA A 10 9.69 -10.74 5.55
CA ALA A 10 9.19 -9.73 4.62
C ALA A 10 7.66 -9.68 4.42
N ILE A 11 6.86 -10.26 5.34
CA ILE A 11 5.40 -10.18 5.28
C ILE A 11 4.90 -8.73 5.34
N THR A 12 4.01 -8.39 4.42
CA THR A 12 3.28 -7.12 4.40
C THR A 12 1.97 -7.28 5.16
N ILE A 13 1.76 -6.46 6.19
CA ILE A 13 0.51 -6.38 6.93
C ILE A 13 -0.27 -5.14 6.49
N SER A 14 -1.50 -5.33 6.02
CA SER A 14 -2.41 -4.23 5.67
C SER A 14 -3.59 -4.19 6.65
N THR A 15 -4.07 -3.01 6.97
CA THR A 15 -5.27 -2.82 7.81
C THR A 15 -6.07 -1.59 7.39
N ASP A 16 -7.36 -1.63 7.67
CA ASP A 16 -8.29 -0.52 7.48
C ASP A 16 -8.78 -0.07 8.84
N ILE A 17 -8.73 1.23 9.11
CA ILE A 17 -9.24 1.82 10.34
C ILE A 17 -10.31 2.87 9.99
N ILE A 18 -11.30 2.98 10.86
CA ILE A 18 -12.31 4.04 10.80
C ILE A 18 -12.14 4.91 12.03
N VAL A 19 -11.88 6.18 11.83
CA VAL A 19 -11.80 7.18 12.90
C VAL A 19 -13.08 8.02 12.96
N GLY A 20 -13.42 8.49 14.15
CA GLY A 20 -14.59 9.30 14.40
C GLY A 20 -15.89 8.49 14.34
N PHE A 21 -15.84 7.21 14.69
CA PHE A 21 -17.06 6.40 14.88
C PHE A 21 -17.98 7.12 15.89
N PRO A 22 -19.32 7.03 15.76
CA PRO A 22 -20.23 7.69 16.68
C PRO A 22 -19.89 7.34 18.12
N GLN A 23 -19.87 8.35 19.00
CA GLN A 23 -19.50 8.21 20.42
C GLN A 23 -18.07 7.71 20.71
N GLU A 24 -17.16 7.64 19.72
CA GLU A 24 -15.77 7.24 19.96
C GLU A 24 -15.09 8.21 20.95
N THR A 25 -14.66 7.71 22.10
CA THR A 25 -14.01 8.51 23.14
C THR A 25 -12.54 8.77 22.81
N GLU A 26 -11.91 9.69 23.54
CA GLU A 26 -10.48 9.97 23.38
C GLU A 26 -9.62 8.75 23.76
N GLU A 27 -10.00 8.02 24.81
CA GLU A 27 -9.33 6.82 25.27
C GLU A 27 -9.39 5.71 24.22
N GLN A 28 -10.56 5.50 23.60
CA GLN A 28 -10.74 4.50 22.53
C GLN A 28 -9.90 4.84 21.30
N PHE A 29 -9.83 6.13 20.93
CA PHE A 29 -8.96 6.58 19.86
C PHE A 29 -7.48 6.38 20.21
N ASN A 30 -7.07 6.65 21.45
CA ASN A 30 -5.69 6.45 21.91
C ASN A 30 -5.31 4.96 21.94
N GLU A 31 -6.19 4.06 22.35
CA GLU A 31 -5.95 2.61 22.26
C GLU A 31 -5.83 2.16 20.79
N THR A 32 -6.59 2.75 19.86
CA THR A 32 -6.39 2.53 18.42
C THR A 32 -4.98 2.92 17.98
N LEU A 33 -4.50 4.12 18.35
CA LEU A 33 -3.14 4.58 18.02
C LEU A 33 -2.06 3.68 18.64
N LYS A 34 -2.27 3.22 19.88
CA LYS A 34 -1.38 2.30 20.58
C LYS A 34 -1.29 0.95 19.86
N LEU A 35 -2.43 0.41 19.41
CA LEU A 35 -2.45 -0.83 18.63
C LEU A 35 -1.69 -0.68 17.31
N LEU A 36 -1.83 0.46 16.62
CA LEU A 36 -1.06 0.75 15.40
C LEU A 36 0.45 0.82 15.69
N LYS A 37 0.86 1.46 16.79
CA LYS A 37 2.26 1.50 17.22
C LYS A 37 2.82 0.12 17.55
N GLU A 38 2.03 -0.74 18.20
CA GLU A 38 2.47 -2.10 18.55
C GLU A 38 2.57 -3.01 17.32
N THR A 39 1.60 -2.91 16.42
CA THR A 39 1.49 -3.82 15.26
C THR A 39 2.25 -3.33 14.03
N GLU A 40 2.55 -2.04 13.94
CA GLU A 40 3.25 -1.35 12.85
C GLU A 40 2.83 -1.81 11.43
N PRO A 41 1.55 -1.81 11.04
CA PRO A 41 1.13 -2.29 9.72
C PRO A 41 1.87 -1.58 8.58
N ASP A 42 2.22 -2.31 7.53
CA ASP A 42 2.91 -1.79 6.36
C ASP A 42 2.00 -0.90 5.49
N ILE A 43 0.69 -1.11 5.55
CA ILE A 43 -0.34 -0.33 4.86
C ILE A 43 -1.46 -0.05 5.86
N ILE A 44 -1.86 1.22 5.98
CA ILE A 44 -2.98 1.64 6.84
C ILE A 44 -3.93 2.51 6.00
N ASN A 45 -5.14 2.00 5.76
CA ASN A 45 -6.20 2.76 5.11
C ASN A 45 -7.02 3.47 6.18
N ILE A 46 -6.93 4.80 6.24
CA ILE A 46 -7.60 5.60 7.26
C ILE A 46 -8.85 6.23 6.65
N SER A 47 -10.01 5.77 7.11
CA SER A 47 -11.31 6.31 6.72
C SER A 47 -11.91 7.14 7.86
N ARG A 48 -12.57 8.24 7.51
CA ARG A 48 -13.44 8.96 8.45
C ARG A 48 -14.81 8.30 8.44
N PHE A 49 -15.41 8.10 9.61
CA PHE A 49 -16.76 7.54 9.69
C PHE A 49 -17.75 8.39 8.88
N TRP A 50 -18.60 7.70 8.14
CA TRP A 50 -19.74 8.29 7.45
C TRP A 50 -20.95 7.39 7.68
N PRO A 51 -22.06 7.91 8.25
CA PRO A 51 -23.23 7.11 8.55
C PRO A 51 -23.82 6.54 7.25
N ARG A 52 -24.08 5.24 7.25
CA ARG A 52 -24.73 4.57 6.13
C ARG A 52 -26.23 4.40 6.46
N PRO A 53 -27.13 4.75 5.54
CA PRO A 53 -28.57 4.62 5.76
C PRO A 53 -28.97 3.21 6.20
N GLY A 54 -29.80 3.12 7.24
CA GLY A 54 -30.33 1.87 7.78
C GLY A 54 -29.40 1.15 8.76
N THR A 55 -28.23 1.69 9.07
CA THR A 55 -27.30 1.07 10.04
C THR A 55 -27.60 1.48 11.48
N LYS A 56 -27.22 0.65 12.46
CA LYS A 56 -27.32 1.04 13.88
C LYS A 56 -26.51 2.30 14.18
N ALA A 57 -25.35 2.45 13.53
CA ALA A 57 -24.45 3.58 13.73
C ALA A 57 -25.01 4.91 13.20
N GLU A 58 -25.97 4.87 12.26
CA GLU A 58 -26.69 6.08 11.81
C GLU A 58 -27.48 6.74 12.95
N LYS A 59 -28.02 5.93 13.88
CA LYS A 59 -28.88 6.39 14.98
C LYS A 59 -28.10 6.87 16.20
N LEU A 60 -26.78 6.67 16.22
CA LEU A 60 -25.92 7.07 17.32
C LEU A 60 -25.58 8.56 17.23
N GLU A 61 -25.26 9.17 18.37
CA GLU A 61 -24.80 10.56 18.40
C GLU A 61 -23.44 10.68 17.70
N GLN A 62 -23.41 11.49 16.65
CA GLN A 62 -22.24 11.67 15.81
C GLN A 62 -21.24 12.60 16.48
N LEU A 63 -19.96 12.32 16.30
CA LEU A 63 -18.93 13.26 16.73
C LEU A 63 -18.93 14.50 15.84
N HIS A 64 -18.56 15.63 16.44
CA HIS A 64 -18.36 16.86 15.70
C HIS A 64 -17.31 16.64 14.60
N SER A 65 -17.59 17.11 13.39
CA SER A 65 -16.76 16.88 12.19
C SER A 65 -15.29 17.28 12.38
N ARG A 66 -15.04 18.33 13.18
CA ARG A 66 -13.70 18.77 13.57
C ARG A 66 -12.91 17.70 14.32
N VAL A 67 -13.55 16.95 15.24
CA VAL A 67 -12.90 15.87 16.00
C VAL A 67 -12.51 14.74 15.05
N THR A 68 -13.43 14.30 14.18
CA THR A 68 -13.16 13.24 13.19
C THR A 68 -12.05 13.63 12.21
N LYS A 69 -12.01 14.90 11.77
CA LYS A 69 -10.93 15.42 10.92
C LYS A 69 -9.58 15.42 11.65
N GLU A 70 -9.57 15.83 12.91
CA GLU A 70 -8.35 15.88 13.71
C GLU A 70 -7.80 14.48 14.00
N ARG A 71 -8.66 13.52 14.35
CA ARG A 71 -8.28 12.11 14.53
C ARG A 71 -7.68 11.50 13.27
N SER A 72 -8.29 11.78 12.11
CA SER A 72 -7.74 11.36 10.82
C SER A 72 -6.35 11.93 10.59
N ARG A 73 -6.14 13.22 10.88
CA ARG A 73 -4.82 13.86 10.76
C ARG A 73 -3.77 13.24 11.68
N ILE A 74 -4.13 12.94 12.92
CA ILE A 74 -3.25 12.31 13.91
C ILE A 74 -2.88 10.89 13.46
N ALA A 75 -3.87 10.08 13.07
CA ALA A 75 -3.64 8.73 12.59
C ALA A 75 -2.78 8.70 11.31
N THR A 76 -2.98 9.65 10.38
CA THR A 76 -2.17 9.77 9.16
C THR A 76 -0.71 10.05 9.51
N LYS A 77 -0.42 10.97 10.43
CA LYS A 77 0.96 11.24 10.87
C LYS A 77 1.63 9.99 11.46
N LEU A 78 0.90 9.23 12.27
CA LEU A 78 1.41 7.97 12.80
C LEU A 78 1.66 6.93 11.69
N PHE A 79 0.79 6.87 10.67
CA PHE A 79 1.03 6.02 9.51
C PHE A 79 2.26 6.47 8.72
N GLU A 80 2.51 7.76 8.54
CA GLU A 80 3.71 8.26 7.87
C GLU A 80 4.99 7.76 8.57
N GLU A 81 5.02 7.79 9.90
CA GLU A 81 6.14 7.29 10.71
C GLU A 81 6.31 5.77 10.56
N ILE A 82 5.22 5.01 10.75
CA ILE A 82 5.21 3.54 10.64
C ILE A 82 5.61 3.12 9.23
N GLY A 83 4.92 3.64 8.22
CA GLY A 83 5.11 3.32 6.81
C GLY A 83 6.54 3.58 6.37
N LEU A 84 7.12 4.73 6.75
CA LEU A 84 8.52 5.02 6.44
C LEU A 84 9.48 4.05 7.14
N LYS A 85 9.25 3.75 8.42
CA LYS A 85 10.06 2.77 9.18
C LYS A 85 10.01 1.38 8.53
N ARG A 86 8.83 0.95 8.07
CA ARG A 86 8.63 -0.34 7.40
C ARG A 86 9.28 -0.36 6.02
N ASN A 87 9.12 0.71 5.23
CA ASN A 87 9.70 0.82 3.89
C ASN A 87 11.22 0.90 3.89
N LYS A 88 11.84 1.56 4.89
CA LYS A 88 13.30 1.62 5.02
C LYS A 88 13.99 0.25 5.08
N ARG A 89 13.29 -0.80 5.53
CA ARG A 89 13.80 -2.18 5.56
C ARG A 89 14.03 -2.76 4.16
N TRP A 90 13.42 -2.16 3.15
CA TRP A 90 13.54 -2.57 1.75
C TRP A 90 14.64 -1.81 1.00
N LEU A 91 15.33 -0.84 1.63
CA LEU A 91 16.43 -0.15 0.98
C LEU A 91 17.51 -1.15 0.57
N ASN A 92 18.02 -1.01 -0.66
CA ASN A 92 18.95 -1.93 -1.32
C ASN A 92 18.41 -3.32 -1.64
N TRP A 93 17.13 -3.61 -1.37
CA TRP A 93 16.50 -4.83 -1.87
C TRP A 93 16.56 -4.85 -3.40
N GLN A 94 16.91 -6.01 -3.95
CA GLN A 94 16.93 -6.28 -5.39
C GLN A 94 16.14 -7.53 -5.68
N GLY A 95 15.36 -7.52 -6.75
CA GLY A 95 14.68 -8.70 -7.22
C GLY A 95 13.63 -8.39 -8.28
N THR A 96 12.83 -9.39 -8.60
CA THR A 96 11.78 -9.30 -9.60
C THR A 96 10.57 -8.53 -9.08
N ALA A 97 10.03 -7.65 -9.91
CA ALA A 97 8.76 -6.95 -9.69
C ALA A 97 7.90 -6.94 -10.96
N LEU A 98 6.60 -7.14 -10.79
CA LEU A 98 5.61 -7.07 -11.88
C LEU A 98 5.12 -5.63 -12.03
N VAL A 99 5.20 -5.06 -13.23
CA VAL A 99 4.66 -3.72 -13.52
C VAL A 99 3.14 -3.80 -13.62
N SER A 100 2.44 -3.29 -12.61
CA SER A 100 0.98 -3.40 -12.45
C SER A 100 0.21 -2.12 -12.77
N GLY A 101 0.87 -0.99 -13.00
CA GLY A 101 0.19 0.28 -13.24
C GLY A 101 1.09 1.33 -13.89
N LYS A 102 0.47 2.26 -14.61
CA LYS A 102 1.15 3.45 -15.15
C LYS A 102 0.97 4.62 -14.18
N GLY A 103 2.06 5.29 -13.84
CA GLY A 103 2.07 6.50 -13.03
C GLY A 103 2.06 7.77 -13.88
N LYS A 104 2.48 8.89 -13.28
CA LYS A 104 2.66 10.19 -13.96
C LYS A 104 4.09 10.32 -14.47
N ASN A 105 4.33 11.12 -15.52
CA ASN A 105 5.68 11.50 -15.99
C ASN A 105 6.63 10.30 -16.18
N ASP A 106 6.28 9.38 -17.07
CA ASP A 106 7.06 8.17 -17.40
C ASP A 106 7.37 7.24 -16.22
N SER A 107 6.64 7.38 -15.10
CA SER A 107 6.70 6.44 -13.99
C SER A 107 5.74 5.28 -14.18
N TYR A 108 6.10 4.15 -13.59
CA TYR A 108 5.33 2.94 -13.50
C TYR A 108 5.32 2.45 -12.06
N ILE A 109 4.22 1.82 -11.67
CA ILE A 109 4.09 1.15 -10.38
C ILE A 109 4.31 -0.34 -10.63
N SER A 110 5.37 -0.88 -10.05
CA SER A 110 5.61 -2.32 -9.98
C SER A 110 5.40 -2.85 -8.57
N ARG A 111 5.24 -4.17 -8.43
CA ARG A 111 5.08 -4.84 -7.15
C ARG A 111 5.97 -6.06 -7.05
N ASN A 112 6.68 -6.17 -5.93
CA ASN A 112 7.47 -7.35 -5.62
C ASN A 112 6.61 -8.47 -5.00
N PHE A 113 7.25 -9.59 -4.62
CA PHE A 113 6.58 -10.74 -4.00
C PHE A 113 5.84 -10.41 -2.70
N ALA A 114 6.26 -9.39 -1.95
CA ALA A 114 5.59 -8.91 -0.75
C ALA A 114 4.50 -7.86 -1.04
N TYR A 115 4.15 -7.68 -2.32
CA TYR A 115 3.17 -6.73 -2.81
C TYR A 115 3.51 -5.26 -2.51
N LYS A 116 4.77 -4.93 -2.21
CA LYS A 116 5.20 -3.54 -1.98
C LYS A 116 5.15 -2.76 -3.29
N PRO A 117 4.52 -1.57 -3.32
CA PRO A 117 4.57 -0.72 -4.50
C PRO A 117 5.97 -0.15 -4.66
N ILE A 118 6.54 -0.30 -5.85
CA ILE A 118 7.84 0.22 -6.24
C ILE A 118 7.61 1.13 -7.45
N VAL A 119 7.94 2.41 -7.31
CA VAL A 119 7.93 3.37 -8.41
C VAL A 119 9.24 3.24 -9.17
N VAL A 120 9.13 3.01 -10.48
CA VAL A 120 10.24 2.96 -11.42
C VAL A 120 9.96 3.89 -12.60
N HIS A 121 10.99 4.29 -13.34
CA HIS A 121 10.85 5.12 -14.53
C HIS A 121 11.30 4.37 -15.78
N SER A 122 10.55 4.54 -16.88
CA SER A 122 10.88 3.96 -18.19
C SER A 122 10.26 4.80 -19.30
N LYS A 123 11.05 5.08 -20.35
CA LYS A 123 10.56 5.72 -21.57
C LYS A 123 9.75 4.75 -22.44
N GLU A 124 9.99 3.46 -22.29
CA GLU A 124 9.26 2.41 -23.00
C GLU A 124 8.03 1.97 -22.23
N ASN A 125 7.03 1.45 -22.96
CA ASN A 125 5.90 0.82 -22.32
C ASN A 125 6.28 -0.55 -21.73
N ILE A 126 6.33 -0.59 -20.40
CA ILE A 126 6.69 -1.77 -19.62
C ILE A 126 5.51 -2.35 -18.83
N PHE A 127 4.28 -1.86 -19.05
CA PHE A 127 3.10 -2.38 -18.36
C PHE A 127 2.91 -3.88 -18.60
N GLY A 128 2.63 -4.63 -17.53
CA GLY A 128 2.45 -6.09 -17.57
C GLY A 128 3.74 -6.90 -17.67
N LYS A 129 4.91 -6.25 -17.74
CA LYS A 129 6.21 -6.93 -17.77
C LYS A 129 6.73 -7.19 -16.36
N GLU A 130 7.49 -8.26 -16.19
CA GLU A 130 8.36 -8.45 -15.04
C GLU A 130 9.70 -7.76 -15.29
N ILE A 131 10.21 -7.06 -14.27
CA ILE A 131 11.47 -6.33 -14.33
C ILE A 131 12.32 -6.70 -13.12
N GLU A 132 13.64 -6.62 -13.26
CA GLU A 132 14.54 -6.65 -12.12
C GLU A 132 14.77 -5.22 -11.63
N VAL A 133 14.53 -4.98 -10.35
CA VAL A 133 14.57 -3.63 -9.75
C VAL A 133 15.47 -3.61 -8.52
N LYS A 134 16.22 -2.53 -8.33
CA LYS A 134 16.93 -2.21 -7.08
C LYS A 134 16.27 -1.04 -6.39
N VAL A 135 15.86 -1.22 -5.13
CA VAL A 135 15.29 -0.14 -4.32
C VAL A 135 16.41 0.78 -3.83
N LYS A 136 16.27 2.07 -4.07
CA LYS A 136 17.25 3.12 -3.72
C LYS A 136 16.76 4.08 -2.66
N ASP A 137 15.45 4.32 -2.63
CA ASP A 137 14.81 5.28 -1.73
C ASP A 137 13.38 4.81 -1.42
N CYS A 138 12.71 5.47 -0.49
CA CYS A 138 11.31 5.21 -0.18
C CYS A 138 10.62 6.40 0.46
N THR A 139 9.32 6.52 0.21
CA THR A 139 8.40 7.32 1.02
C THR A 139 7.77 6.43 2.09
N TYR A 140 6.81 6.97 2.87
CA TYR A 140 5.98 6.12 3.73
C TYR A 140 4.98 5.25 2.95
N PHE A 141 4.67 5.62 1.70
CA PHE A 141 3.65 4.97 0.87
C PHE A 141 4.24 3.97 -0.13
N ASP A 142 5.38 4.30 -0.72
CA ASP A 142 6.00 3.56 -1.81
C ASP A 142 7.52 3.45 -1.69
N LEU A 143 8.06 2.42 -2.33
CA LEU A 143 9.49 2.26 -2.58
C LEU A 143 9.83 2.94 -3.91
N ARG A 144 11.08 3.38 -4.07
CA ARG A 144 11.59 3.98 -5.31
C ARG A 144 12.78 3.19 -5.77
N GLY A 145 12.73 2.72 -7.01
CA GLY A 145 13.73 1.82 -7.56
C GLY A 145 14.17 2.16 -8.96
N GLU A 146 15.31 1.58 -9.32
CA GLU A 146 15.91 1.64 -10.65
C GLU A 146 15.79 0.27 -11.31
N ILE A 147 15.44 0.26 -12.59
CA ILE A 147 15.40 -0.96 -13.39
C ILE A 147 16.84 -1.39 -13.69
N ILE A 148 17.21 -2.61 -13.33
CA ILE A 148 18.55 -3.17 -13.53
C ILE A 148 18.60 -3.98 -14.83
N SER A 149 17.53 -4.74 -15.11
CA SER A 149 17.40 -5.56 -16.31
C SER A 149 15.92 -5.77 -16.65
N HIS A 150 15.63 -5.99 -17.94
CA HIS A 150 14.32 -6.45 -18.37
C HIS A 150 14.30 -7.98 -18.35
N ILE A 151 13.33 -8.57 -17.65
CA ILE A 151 13.11 -10.01 -17.74
C ILE A 151 12.22 -10.25 -18.95
N THR A 152 12.78 -10.86 -19.99
CA THR A 152 12.02 -11.28 -21.17
C THR A 152 10.93 -12.27 -20.73
N PRO A 153 9.65 -12.07 -21.10
CA PRO A 153 8.58 -12.96 -20.67
C PRO A 153 8.85 -14.40 -21.13
N LYS A 154 8.81 -15.38 -20.21
CA LYS A 154 8.90 -16.81 -20.54
C LYS A 154 7.70 -17.32 -21.36
N TYR A 155 6.63 -16.53 -21.48
CA TYR A 155 5.42 -16.90 -22.21
C TYR A 155 5.07 -15.89 -23.32
N GLN A 156 5.80 -15.97 -24.44
CA GLN A 156 5.25 -15.62 -25.76
C GLN A 156 4.84 -16.91 -26.47
N LYS A 157 3.68 -17.49 -26.10
CA LYS A 157 3.06 -18.51 -26.95
C LYS A 157 2.27 -17.80 -28.07
N SER A 158 2.87 -17.81 -29.26
CA SER A 158 2.31 -17.61 -30.61
C SER A 158 0.82 -17.20 -30.68
N LEU A 159 0.56 -15.92 -30.88
CA LEU A 159 -0.60 -15.44 -31.62
C LEU A 159 -0.16 -15.07 -33.04
N SER A 160 0.31 -16.05 -33.80
CA SER A 160 0.62 -15.90 -35.22
C SER A 160 0.30 -17.18 -35.99
N SER A 161 -1.00 -17.47 -36.16
CA SER A 161 -1.54 -18.21 -37.32
C SER A 161 -3.04 -18.46 -37.15
N ARG A 162 -3.85 -17.43 -37.38
CA ARG A 162 -5.15 -17.61 -38.03
C ARG A 162 -5.25 -16.55 -39.10
N SER A 163 -4.59 -16.82 -40.22
CA SER A 163 -4.98 -16.29 -41.51
C SER A 163 -6.44 -16.68 -41.75
N LEU A 164 -7.34 -15.71 -41.61
CA LEU A 164 -8.65 -15.78 -42.24
C LEU A 164 -8.41 -15.65 -43.74
N SER A 165 -8.32 -16.80 -44.41
CA SER A 165 -8.59 -16.89 -45.84
C SER A 165 -10.11 -16.73 -46.03
N LEU A 166 -10.45 -15.85 -46.97
CA LEU A 166 -11.77 -15.51 -47.51
C LEU A 166 -12.72 -16.69 -47.66
#